data_AF-K8GHY9-F1
#
_entry.id   AF-K8GHY9-F1
#
_cell.length_a   1.000
_cell.length_b   1.000
_cell.length_c   1.000
_cell.angle_alpha   90.00
_cell.angle_beta   90.00
_cell.angle_gamma   90.00
#
_symmetry.space_group_name_H-M   'P 1'
#
loop_
_entity.id
_entity.type
_entity.pdbx_description
1 polymer ?
#
loop_
_entity_poly.entity_id
_entity_poly.type
_entity_poly.pdbx_seq_one_letter_code
_entity_poly.pdbx_strand_id
1 'polypeptide(L)'
;MPKLEQRFDYVKIGLASPERIRQWGERTLPNGQAVGEVTKPETINYRTLKPEMDGLFCERIFGPAKDWECHCGKYKRVRHRGIVCERCGVEVTESRVRRHRMGYIKLAAPVAHVWYLKGIPSYMAILLDMPLRDAEQIVYFNAYVVLNPGNADNLSYKQLLTEDQWIEIEDQLYSEDSQLTGVEVGIGAEALQRLLQDINLEEEAEKLREEIATSKGQKRAKLIKRLRVIDNFIATGSQPDWMVLTVIPVIPPDLRPMVQLDGGRFATSDLNDLYRRVINRNNRLARLQEILAPEIIVRNEKRMLQEAVDALIDNGRRGRTVVGANNRPLKSLSDIIEGKQGRFRQNLLGKRVDYSGRSVIVVGPKLKIHQCGLPREMAIELFQPFVIHRLIRQGLVNNIKAAKKLIQRNDPIVWDVLEEVIEGHPVLLNRAPTLHRLGIQAFEPILVEGRAIQLHPLVCPAFNADFDGDQMAVHVPLSLEAQAEARLLMLASNNILSPATGRPIITPSQDMVLGCYYLTAENPNAKKGAGRYFANLDDAITAYEQQQVDLHAYVWVRFDGQAESDVPDNEVLEEETTPDGVVTRTYKFRRVRTDAEGNLISQYIRTTPGRIIYNKTVQDALAG
;
A
#
# COMPACT_ATOMS: atom_id res chain seq x y z
N MET A 1 17.35 26.12 -9.08
CA MET A 1 17.83 25.42 -7.88
C MET A 1 17.05 24.13 -7.74
N PRO A 2 17.70 22.96 -7.71
CA PRO A 2 17.00 21.73 -7.33
C PRO A 2 16.43 21.97 -5.92
N LYS A 3 15.14 21.69 -5.73
CA LYS A 3 14.53 21.76 -4.39
C LYS A 3 15.37 20.86 -3.48
N LEU A 4 15.97 21.41 -2.43
CA LEU A 4 16.56 20.59 -1.37
C LEU A 4 15.47 19.60 -0.95
N GLU A 5 15.70 18.31 -1.16
CA GLU A 5 14.87 17.27 -0.59
C GLU A 5 15.04 17.36 0.92
N GLN A 6 14.07 18.00 1.60
CA GLN A 6 13.94 17.89 3.04
C GLN A 6 13.63 16.42 3.33
N ARG A 7 14.66 15.67 3.70
CA ARG A 7 14.50 14.32 4.24
C ARG A 7 13.84 14.46 5.61
N PHE A 8 12.65 13.89 5.74
CA PHE A 8 11.93 13.83 7.01
C PHE A 8 12.22 12.48 7.66
N ASP A 9 12.78 12.48 8.88
CA ASP A 9 13.14 11.23 9.58
C ASP A 9 11.96 10.60 10.32
N TYR A 10 10.98 11.42 10.73
CA TYR A 10 9.82 10.95 11.49
C TYR A 10 8.55 11.71 11.12
N VAL A 11 7.41 11.05 11.32
CA VAL A 11 6.07 11.63 11.21
C VAL A 11 5.44 11.62 12.60
N LYS A 12 5.07 12.80 13.10
CA LYS A 12 4.36 12.94 14.39
C LYS A 12 2.88 13.17 14.13
N ILE A 13 2.04 12.39 14.79
CA ILE A 13 0.57 12.56 14.82
C ILE A 13 0.20 13.03 16.22
N GLY A 14 -0.72 13.98 16.31
CA GLY A 14 -1.20 14.53 17.58
C GLY A 14 -2.62 15.07 17.45
N LEU A 15 -3.21 15.39 18.60
CA LEU A 15 -4.51 16.05 18.67
C LEU A 15 -4.41 17.47 18.07
N ALA A 16 -5.45 17.86 17.35
CA ALA A 16 -5.53 19.19 16.76
C ALA A 16 -6.33 20.10 17.70
N SER A 17 -5.69 21.16 18.22
CA SER A 17 -6.41 22.19 18.95
C SER A 17 -7.36 22.97 18.02
N PRO A 18 -8.46 23.54 18.54
CA PRO A 18 -9.37 24.36 17.74
C PRO A 18 -8.65 25.52 17.03
N GLU A 19 -7.66 26.12 17.68
CA GLU A 19 -6.81 27.17 17.11
C GLU A 19 -5.97 26.64 15.95
N ARG A 20 -5.39 25.44 16.08
CA ARG A 20 -4.62 24.81 15.01
C ARG A 20 -5.48 24.49 13.80
N ILE A 21 -6.73 24.07 14.01
CA ILE A 21 -7.70 23.86 12.94
C ILE A 21 -8.01 25.17 12.23
N ARG A 22 -8.18 26.27 12.98
CA ARG A 22 -8.31 27.62 12.39
C ARG A 22 -7.07 27.99 11.59
N GLN A 23 -5.86 27.80 12.12
CA GLN A 23 -4.61 28.09 11.39
C GLN A 23 -4.50 27.34 10.05
N TRP A 24 -5.07 26.15 9.92
CA TRP A 24 -5.05 25.40 8.66
C TRP A 24 -6.00 25.94 7.60
N GLY A 25 -7.17 26.44 8.02
CA GLY A 25 -8.21 26.90 7.10
C GLY A 25 -8.27 28.42 6.94
N GLU A 26 -7.87 29.17 7.96
CA GLU A 26 -7.82 30.62 7.97
C GLU A 26 -6.59 31.11 7.23
N ARG A 27 -6.81 32.08 6.37
CA ARG A 27 -5.77 32.69 5.57
C ARG A 27 -6.04 34.15 5.38
N THR A 28 -5.02 34.95 5.61
CA THR A 28 -5.01 36.36 5.24
C THR A 28 -4.67 36.50 3.76
N LEU A 29 -5.62 36.99 2.98
CA LEU A 29 -5.38 37.37 1.59
C LEU A 29 -4.42 38.58 1.53
N PRO A 30 -3.74 38.81 0.39
CA PRO A 30 -2.90 40.01 0.18
C PRO A 30 -3.56 41.36 0.46
N ASN A 31 -4.89 41.43 0.48
CA ASN A 31 -5.67 42.62 0.81
C ASN A 31 -5.95 42.78 2.33
N GLY A 32 -5.40 41.90 3.19
CA GLY A 32 -5.61 41.89 4.63
C GLY A 32 -6.87 41.16 5.11
N GLN A 33 -7.71 40.64 4.21
CA GLN A 33 -8.94 39.95 4.60
C GLN A 33 -8.67 38.50 5.02
N ALA A 34 -9.13 38.12 6.22
CA ALA A 34 -9.16 36.72 6.65
C ALA A 34 -10.28 35.96 5.93
N VAL A 35 -9.94 34.83 5.31
CA VAL A 35 -10.86 33.92 4.64
C VAL A 35 -10.59 32.49 5.10
N GLY A 36 -11.62 31.63 5.12
CA GLY A 36 -11.45 30.24 5.56
C GLY A 36 -12.74 29.58 6.01
N GLU A 37 -13.68 30.37 6.53
CA GLU A 37 -14.95 29.89 7.06
C GLU A 37 -15.96 29.55 5.96
N VAL A 38 -16.50 28.34 6.00
CA VAL A 38 -17.60 27.89 5.15
C VAL A 38 -18.92 28.09 5.89
N THR A 39 -19.70 29.09 5.48
CA THR A 39 -20.97 29.44 6.14
C THR A 39 -22.16 28.84 5.41
N LYS A 40 -22.07 28.65 4.09
CA LYS A 40 -23.18 28.24 3.25
C LYS A 40 -23.13 26.75 2.89
N PRO A 41 -24.26 26.02 2.92
CA PRO A 41 -24.33 24.62 2.54
C PRO A 41 -24.30 24.43 1.00
N GLU A 42 -24.51 25.48 0.21
CA GLU A 42 -24.55 25.36 -1.24
C GLU A 42 -23.19 24.96 -1.82
N THR A 43 -23.23 24.23 -2.94
CA THR A 43 -22.03 23.73 -3.63
C THR A 43 -21.74 24.55 -4.90
N ILE A 44 -22.55 24.34 -5.93
CA ILE A 44 -22.47 25.04 -7.21
C ILE A 44 -23.85 25.57 -7.59
N ASN A 45 -23.87 26.65 -8.34
CA ASN A 45 -25.08 27.17 -8.93
C ASN A 45 -25.49 26.32 -10.14
N TYR A 46 -26.73 25.81 -10.16
CA TYR A 46 -27.20 24.95 -11.25
C TYR A 46 -27.31 25.68 -12.61
N ARG A 47 -27.44 27.01 -12.63
CA ARG A 47 -27.54 27.80 -13.88
C ARG A 47 -26.18 28.15 -14.46
N THR A 48 -25.27 28.65 -13.61
CA THR A 48 -23.96 29.14 -14.07
C THR A 48 -22.88 28.08 -14.01
N LEU A 49 -23.14 26.95 -13.35
CA LEU A 49 -22.17 25.88 -13.05
C LEU A 49 -20.94 26.37 -12.27
N LYS A 50 -20.99 27.58 -11.72
CA LYS A 50 -19.91 28.14 -10.91
C LYS A 50 -20.13 27.81 -9.43
N PRO A 51 -19.04 27.64 -8.66
CA PRO A 51 -19.13 27.49 -7.21
C PRO A 51 -19.84 28.66 -6.55
N GLU A 52 -20.70 28.37 -5.58
CA GLU A 52 -21.38 29.41 -4.81
C GLU A 52 -20.38 30.07 -3.84
N MET A 53 -20.49 31.38 -3.64
CA MET A 53 -19.64 32.11 -2.69
C MET A 53 -19.96 31.72 -1.26
N ASP A 54 -18.94 31.54 -0.43
CA ASP A 54 -18.99 31.06 0.96
C ASP A 54 -19.53 29.65 1.15
N GLY A 55 -19.79 28.96 0.04
CA GLY A 55 -20.21 27.57 0.00
C GLY A 55 -19.06 26.58 0.05
N LEU A 56 -19.40 25.30 -0.07
CA LEU A 56 -18.47 24.18 0.04
C LEU A 56 -17.40 24.14 -1.07
N PHE A 57 -17.58 24.85 -2.18
CA PHE A 57 -16.62 24.89 -3.29
C PHE A 57 -16.08 26.30 -3.56
N CYS A 58 -16.32 27.23 -2.63
CA CYS A 58 -16.03 28.66 -2.78
C CYS A 58 -14.58 28.90 -3.25
N GLU A 59 -14.44 29.63 -4.36
CA GLU A 59 -13.14 29.94 -4.94
C GLU A 59 -12.32 30.92 -4.08
N ARG A 60 -12.98 31.74 -3.27
CA ARG A 60 -12.31 32.66 -2.34
C ARG A 60 -11.57 31.91 -1.23
N ILE A 61 -12.18 30.85 -0.71
CA ILE A 61 -11.64 30.02 0.36
C ILE A 61 -10.58 29.06 -0.20
N PHE A 62 -10.98 28.22 -1.16
CA PHE A 62 -10.15 27.09 -1.63
C PHE A 62 -9.23 27.44 -2.80
N GLY A 63 -9.44 28.57 -3.47
CA GLY A 63 -8.70 28.98 -4.67
C GLY A 63 -9.50 28.79 -5.98
N PRO A 64 -8.94 29.28 -7.11
CA PRO A 64 -9.68 29.40 -8.37
C PRO A 64 -9.97 28.04 -9.01
N ALA A 65 -11.16 27.89 -9.61
CA ALA A 65 -11.57 26.64 -10.26
C ALA A 65 -10.79 26.35 -11.55
N LYS A 66 -10.30 27.39 -12.22
CA LYS A 66 -9.47 27.31 -13.43
C LYS A 66 -8.15 28.02 -13.20
N ASP A 67 -7.10 27.53 -13.86
CA ASP A 67 -5.76 28.11 -13.72
C ASP A 67 -5.74 29.59 -14.14
N TRP A 68 -5.24 30.45 -13.25
CA TRP A 68 -5.05 31.86 -13.51
C TRP A 68 -6.32 32.63 -13.90
N GLU A 69 -7.49 32.18 -13.44
CA GLU A 69 -8.79 32.82 -13.70
C GLU A 69 -9.55 33.05 -12.38
N CYS A 70 -10.00 34.28 -12.15
CA CYS A 70 -10.88 34.59 -11.01
C CYS A 70 -12.35 34.27 -11.30
N HIS A 71 -13.16 34.05 -10.26
CA HIS A 71 -14.58 33.69 -10.38
C HIS A 71 -15.41 34.61 -11.31
N CYS A 72 -15.20 35.93 -11.23
CA CYS A 72 -15.95 36.90 -12.05
C CYS A 72 -15.42 37.05 -13.49
N GLY A 73 -14.24 36.49 -13.79
CA GLY A 73 -13.59 36.60 -15.10
C GLY A 73 -12.91 37.95 -15.39
N LYS A 74 -12.85 38.89 -14.43
CA LYS A 74 -12.14 40.19 -14.57
C LYS A 74 -10.65 39.98 -14.86
N TYR A 75 -10.01 39.12 -14.08
CA TYR A 75 -8.60 38.75 -14.24
C TYR A 75 -8.49 37.34 -14.84
N LYS A 76 -7.72 37.24 -15.93
CA LYS A 76 -7.42 36.00 -16.65
C LYS A 76 -5.95 35.99 -17.06
N ARG A 77 -5.38 34.78 -17.19
CA ARG A 77 -3.99 34.53 -17.62
C ARG A 77 -2.94 34.84 -16.55
N VAL A 78 -1.74 34.32 -16.77
CA VAL A 78 -0.61 34.31 -15.82
C VAL A 78 -0.14 35.72 -15.39
N ARG A 79 -0.42 36.77 -16.18
CA ARG A 79 0.05 38.15 -15.92
C ARG A 79 -0.44 38.71 -14.58
N HIS A 80 -1.59 38.27 -14.10
CA HIS A 80 -2.20 38.76 -12.86
C HIS A 80 -1.93 37.85 -11.66
N ARG A 81 -0.85 37.07 -11.70
CA ARG A 81 -0.45 36.14 -10.64
C ARG A 81 -0.39 36.83 -9.28
N GLY A 82 -1.05 36.24 -8.29
CA GLY A 82 -1.02 36.71 -6.90
C GLY A 82 -1.90 37.93 -6.60
N ILE A 83 -2.59 38.48 -7.60
CA ILE A 83 -3.55 39.58 -7.40
C ILE A 83 -4.87 39.00 -6.88
N VAL A 84 -5.44 39.64 -5.87
CA VAL A 84 -6.80 39.36 -5.37
C VAL A 84 -7.79 40.22 -6.13
N CYS A 85 -8.85 39.61 -6.66
CA CYS A 85 -9.85 40.36 -7.39
C CYS A 85 -10.70 41.24 -6.48
N GLU A 86 -10.75 42.55 -6.73
CA GLU A 86 -11.59 43.50 -5.98
C GLU A 86 -13.09 43.16 -6.00
N ARG A 87 -13.57 42.53 -7.09
CA ARG A 87 -15.00 42.25 -7.29
C ARG A 87 -15.45 40.94 -6.65
N CYS A 88 -14.61 39.90 -6.67
CA CYS A 88 -14.99 38.57 -6.17
C CYS A 88 -14.11 38.04 -5.04
N GLY A 89 -13.06 38.75 -4.64
CA GLY A 89 -12.15 38.36 -3.56
C GLY A 89 -11.32 37.10 -3.86
N VAL A 90 -11.31 36.61 -5.10
CA VAL A 90 -10.56 35.40 -5.49
C VAL A 90 -9.14 35.78 -5.89
N GLU A 91 -8.19 35.07 -5.31
CA GLU A 91 -6.77 35.16 -5.63
C GLU A 91 -6.48 34.41 -6.95
N VAL A 92 -5.77 35.07 -7.86
CA VAL A 92 -5.41 34.48 -9.16
C VAL A 92 -4.14 33.62 -9.03
N THR A 93 -4.35 32.31 -8.90
CA THR A 93 -3.29 31.29 -8.81
C THR A 93 -3.59 30.08 -9.69
N GLU A 94 -2.76 29.05 -9.62
CA GLU A 94 -3.06 27.72 -10.17
C GLU A 94 -4.23 27.09 -9.42
N SER A 95 -5.04 26.28 -10.12
CA SER A 95 -6.15 25.51 -9.55
C SER A 95 -5.68 24.43 -8.59
N ARG A 96 -4.44 23.94 -8.73
CA ARG A 96 -3.83 22.90 -7.88
C ARG A 96 -3.89 23.23 -6.38
N VAL A 97 -3.94 24.51 -6.01
CA VAL A 97 -4.10 24.94 -4.61
C VAL A 97 -5.38 24.38 -3.97
N ARG A 98 -6.43 24.10 -4.76
CA ARG A 98 -7.70 23.49 -4.33
C ARG A 98 -7.59 22.05 -3.86
N ARG A 99 -6.43 21.42 -4.05
CA ARG A 99 -6.09 20.11 -3.48
C ARG A 99 -5.45 20.18 -2.11
N HIS A 100 -4.94 21.36 -1.72
CA HIS A 100 -4.14 21.54 -0.51
C HIS A 100 -4.77 22.50 0.50
N ARG A 101 -5.50 23.52 0.05
CA ARG A 101 -6.14 24.51 0.94
C ARG A 101 -7.32 23.89 1.67
N MET A 102 -7.31 23.95 3.00
CA MET A 102 -8.42 23.54 3.84
C MET A 102 -9.35 24.74 4.10
N GLY A 103 -10.57 24.46 4.52
CA GLY A 103 -11.47 25.44 5.12
C GLY A 103 -11.83 24.99 6.52
N TYR A 104 -12.69 25.74 7.21
CA TYR A 104 -13.25 25.31 8.48
C TYR A 104 -14.70 25.74 8.63
N ILE A 105 -15.42 25.08 9.54
CA ILE A 105 -16.77 25.44 9.97
C ILE A 105 -16.68 25.76 11.46
N LYS A 106 -17.08 26.97 11.85
CA LYS A 106 -17.23 27.34 13.26
C LYS A 106 -18.57 26.80 13.76
N LEU A 107 -18.53 25.98 14.81
CA LEU A 107 -19.75 25.44 15.39
C LEU A 107 -20.39 26.45 16.35
N ALA A 108 -21.72 26.48 16.37
CA ALA A 108 -22.51 27.30 17.29
C ALA A 108 -22.55 26.71 18.71
N ALA A 109 -22.33 25.39 18.84
CA ALA A 109 -22.14 24.70 20.12
C ALA A 109 -20.99 23.68 20.01
N PRO A 110 -20.23 23.43 21.09
CA PRO A 110 -19.20 22.40 21.11
C PRO A 110 -19.78 21.00 20.87
N VAL A 111 -19.01 20.13 20.22
CA VAL A 111 -19.41 18.77 19.82
C VAL A 111 -18.32 17.78 20.18
N ALA A 112 -18.66 16.67 20.83
CA ALA A 112 -17.68 15.65 21.20
C ALA A 112 -17.22 14.86 19.97
N HIS A 113 -15.92 14.57 19.85
CA HIS A 113 -15.42 13.76 18.75
C HIS A 113 -15.73 12.26 18.97
N VAL A 114 -16.48 11.66 18.03
CA VAL A 114 -17.00 10.28 18.15
C VAL A 114 -15.94 9.21 18.41
N TRP A 115 -14.74 9.31 17.82
CA TRP A 115 -13.64 8.36 18.10
C TRP A 115 -13.19 8.32 19.56
N TYR A 116 -13.17 9.47 20.25
CA TYR A 116 -12.72 9.53 21.65
C TYR A 116 -13.86 9.22 22.63
N LEU A 117 -15.10 9.46 22.22
CA LEU A 117 -16.29 9.11 22.98
C LEU A 117 -16.62 7.61 22.88
N LYS A 118 -16.80 7.08 21.66
CA LYS A 118 -17.20 5.68 21.38
C LYS A 118 -16.03 4.78 20.99
N GLY A 119 -14.80 5.23 21.22
CA GLY A 119 -13.61 4.39 21.18
C GLY A 119 -13.77 3.17 22.07
N ILE A 120 -13.21 2.02 21.66
CA ILE A 120 -12.96 0.92 22.60
C ILE A 120 -11.44 0.82 22.75
N PRO A 121 -10.85 1.31 23.85
CA PRO A 121 -11.49 1.99 24.98
C PRO A 121 -11.88 3.46 24.70
N SER A 122 -12.81 4.00 25.49
CA SER A 122 -13.23 5.41 25.41
C SER A 122 -12.28 6.28 26.23
N TYR A 123 -11.57 7.18 25.57
CA TYR A 123 -10.58 8.03 26.21
C TYR A 123 -11.23 9.10 27.09
N MET A 124 -12.36 9.67 26.67
CA MET A 124 -13.11 10.64 27.46
C MET A 124 -13.64 10.02 28.76
N ALA A 125 -14.24 8.82 28.68
CA ALA A 125 -14.77 8.12 29.84
C ALA A 125 -13.66 7.73 30.84
N ILE A 126 -12.50 7.28 30.34
CA ILE A 126 -11.34 6.94 31.17
C ILE A 126 -10.80 8.18 31.90
N LEU A 127 -10.66 9.32 31.22
CA LEU A 127 -10.14 10.55 31.85
C LEU A 127 -11.08 11.07 32.94
N LEU A 128 -12.39 11.09 32.66
CA LEU A 128 -13.41 11.57 33.59
C LEU A 128 -13.71 10.61 34.74
N ASP A 129 -13.16 9.39 34.71
CA ASP A 129 -13.46 8.26 35.61
C ASP A 129 -14.95 7.89 35.67
N MET A 130 -15.63 7.98 34.53
CA MET A 130 -17.04 7.65 34.41
C MET A 130 -17.27 6.45 33.47
N PRO A 131 -18.35 5.69 33.64
CA PRO A 131 -18.78 4.69 32.65
C PRO A 131 -19.02 5.31 31.26
N LEU A 132 -18.77 4.54 30.20
CA LEU A 132 -19.03 4.98 28.82
C LEU A 132 -20.51 5.36 28.61
N ARG A 133 -21.44 4.58 29.17
CA ARG A 133 -22.88 4.83 29.06
C ARG A 133 -23.26 6.22 29.56
N ASP A 134 -22.63 6.64 30.64
CA ASP A 134 -22.92 7.89 31.34
C ASP A 134 -22.40 9.08 30.52
N ALA A 135 -21.16 8.98 30.02
CA ALA A 135 -20.60 9.97 29.09
C ALA A 135 -21.46 10.12 27.81
N GLU A 136 -21.98 9.01 27.27
CA GLU A 136 -22.89 9.05 26.13
C GLU A 136 -24.22 9.73 26.47
N GLN A 137 -24.81 9.44 27.64
CA GLN A 137 -26.07 10.06 28.07
C GLN A 137 -25.95 11.58 28.17
N ILE A 138 -24.83 12.09 28.67
CA ILE A 138 -24.57 13.53 28.77
C ILE A 138 -24.43 14.14 27.37
N VAL A 139 -23.55 13.60 26.51
CA VAL A 139 -23.29 14.15 25.16
C VAL A 139 -24.55 14.21 24.31
N TYR A 140 -25.44 13.22 24.43
CA TYR A 140 -26.65 13.12 23.63
C TYR A 140 -27.91 13.69 24.30
N PHE A 141 -27.74 14.52 25.34
CA PHE A 141 -28.80 15.27 26.00
C PHE A 141 -29.90 14.40 26.65
N ASN A 142 -29.52 13.24 27.22
CA ASN A 142 -30.45 12.37 27.97
C ASN A 142 -30.35 12.56 29.49
N ALA A 143 -29.21 13.04 30.00
CA ALA A 143 -28.98 13.26 31.42
C ALA A 143 -28.11 14.51 31.60
N TYR A 144 -28.27 15.17 32.74
CA TYR A 144 -27.44 16.30 33.14
C TYR A 144 -26.28 15.81 34.01
N VAL A 145 -25.22 16.61 34.09
CA VAL A 145 -24.08 16.35 34.98
C VAL A 145 -23.82 17.57 35.87
N VAL A 146 -23.59 17.30 37.15
CA VAL A 146 -23.21 18.34 38.12
C VAL A 146 -21.77 18.77 37.87
N LEU A 147 -21.60 20.04 37.51
CA LEU A 147 -20.30 20.70 37.31
C LEU A 147 -19.78 21.28 38.62
N ASN A 148 -20.65 21.91 39.40
CA ASN A 148 -20.32 22.40 40.73
C ASN A 148 -21.49 22.10 41.68
N PRO A 149 -21.29 21.32 42.75
CA PRO A 149 -22.35 21.06 43.73
C PRO A 149 -22.67 22.26 44.63
N GLY A 150 -21.85 23.33 44.62
CA GLY A 150 -22.07 24.51 45.46
C GLY A 150 -22.18 24.16 46.94
N ASN A 151 -23.19 24.71 47.62
CA ASN A 151 -23.49 24.43 49.03
C ASN A 151 -24.52 23.31 49.24
N ALA A 152 -24.79 22.49 48.21
CA ALA A 152 -25.81 21.45 48.27
C ALA A 152 -25.23 20.12 48.81
N ASP A 153 -25.60 19.73 50.04
CA ASP A 153 -25.12 18.48 50.65
C ASP A 153 -25.60 17.21 49.91
N ASN A 154 -26.68 17.32 49.14
CA ASN A 154 -27.29 16.22 48.39
C ASN A 154 -26.68 16.01 46.99
N LEU A 155 -25.78 16.87 46.53
CA LEU A 155 -25.16 16.80 45.21
C LEU A 155 -23.65 16.53 45.29
N SER A 156 -23.19 15.64 44.43
CA SER A 156 -21.77 15.34 44.28
C SER A 156 -21.27 15.75 42.89
N TYR A 157 -19.99 16.15 42.82
CA TYR A 157 -19.34 16.46 41.54
C TYR A 157 -19.39 15.25 40.60
N LYS A 158 -19.71 15.47 39.32
CA LYS A 158 -19.91 14.45 38.27
C LYS A 158 -21.12 13.51 38.48
N GLN A 159 -22.00 13.81 39.43
CA GLN A 159 -23.27 13.10 39.56
C GLN A 159 -24.16 13.34 38.35
N LEU A 160 -24.80 12.27 37.87
CA LEU A 160 -25.80 12.36 36.82
C LEU A 160 -27.17 12.65 37.42
N LEU A 161 -27.89 13.58 36.81
CA LEU A 161 -29.26 13.92 37.18
C LEU A 161 -30.20 13.60 36.01
N THR A 162 -31.34 12.99 36.33
CA THR A 162 -32.45 12.89 35.37
C THR A 162 -33.14 14.23 35.19
N GLU A 163 -33.98 14.36 34.17
CA GLU A 163 -34.72 15.60 33.92
C GLU A 163 -35.64 15.97 35.09
N ASP A 164 -36.37 14.99 35.66
CA ASP A 164 -37.24 15.21 36.82
C ASP A 164 -36.45 15.68 38.05
N GLN A 165 -35.30 15.05 38.33
CA GLN A 165 -34.42 15.44 39.44
C GLN A 165 -33.85 16.84 39.25
N TRP A 166 -33.49 17.19 38.01
CA TRP A 166 -33.01 18.54 37.70
C TRP A 166 -34.12 19.57 37.94
N ILE A 167 -35.34 19.32 37.48
CA ILE A 167 -36.48 20.23 37.70
C ILE A 167 -36.74 20.41 39.20
N GLU A 168 -36.73 19.33 39.99
CA GLU A 168 -36.89 19.42 41.45
C GLU A 168 -35.81 20.28 42.12
N ILE A 169 -34.55 20.13 41.68
CA ILE A 169 -33.41 20.90 42.19
C ILE A 169 -33.48 22.37 41.73
N GLU A 170 -33.90 22.60 40.48
CA GLU A 170 -34.07 23.92 39.89
C GLU A 170 -35.18 24.70 40.61
N ASP A 171 -36.31 24.06 40.88
CA ASP A 171 -37.41 24.64 41.67
C ASP A 171 -36.96 24.98 43.10
N GLN A 172 -36.14 24.13 43.72
CA GLN A 172 -35.55 24.41 45.04
C GLN A 172 -34.56 25.58 45.02
N LEU A 173 -33.73 25.69 43.98
CA LEU A 173 -32.76 26.78 43.79
C LEU A 173 -33.43 28.14 43.66
N TYR A 174 -34.53 28.23 42.90
CA TYR A 174 -35.22 29.48 42.62
C TYR A 174 -36.41 29.79 43.56
N SER A 175 -36.62 28.97 44.59
CA SER A 175 -37.61 29.26 45.65
C SER A 175 -37.18 30.47 46.50
N GLU A 176 -38.15 31.29 46.95
CA GLU A 176 -37.88 32.55 47.69
C GLU A 176 -37.10 32.34 49.02
N ASP A 177 -37.12 31.12 49.58
CA ASP A 177 -36.45 30.73 50.83
C ASP A 177 -35.15 29.91 50.61
N SER A 178 -34.58 29.92 49.40
CA SER A 178 -33.47 29.01 49.05
C SER A 178 -32.14 29.37 49.74
N GLN A 179 -31.54 28.39 50.43
CA GLN A 179 -30.17 28.46 50.96
C GLN A 179 -29.11 27.91 49.98
N LEU A 180 -29.58 27.32 48.87
CA LEU A 180 -28.77 26.69 47.84
C LEU A 180 -28.20 27.77 46.91
N THR A 181 -26.88 27.97 46.96
CA THR A 181 -26.18 28.91 46.08
C THR A 181 -24.99 28.22 45.42
N GLY A 182 -24.72 28.60 44.17
CA GLY A 182 -23.54 28.13 43.41
C GLY A 182 -23.63 26.73 42.81
N VAL A 183 -24.82 26.12 42.75
CA VAL A 183 -25.02 24.85 42.04
C VAL A 183 -24.97 25.11 40.53
N GLU A 184 -24.05 24.44 39.84
CA GLU A 184 -23.94 24.50 38.38
C GLU A 184 -24.12 23.11 37.78
N VAL A 185 -25.07 22.99 36.87
CA VAL A 185 -25.39 21.75 36.16
C VAL A 185 -25.29 22.00 34.67
N GLY A 186 -24.68 21.07 33.95
CA GLY A 186 -24.46 21.16 32.52
C GLY A 186 -25.00 19.95 31.77
N ILE A 187 -25.18 20.11 30.45
CA ILE A 187 -25.58 19.02 29.56
C ILE A 187 -24.82 19.11 28.21
N GLY A 188 -24.71 17.98 27.51
CA GLY A 188 -24.09 17.92 26.19
C GLY A 188 -22.56 17.92 26.24
N ALA A 189 -21.95 18.09 25.07
CA ALA A 189 -20.51 18.14 24.93
C ALA A 189 -19.87 19.40 25.58
N GLU A 190 -20.65 20.46 25.80
CA GLU A 190 -20.24 21.66 26.52
C GLU A 190 -19.92 21.36 27.99
N ALA A 191 -20.75 20.55 28.65
CA ALA A 191 -20.49 20.10 30.01
C ALA A 191 -19.25 19.19 30.08
N LEU A 192 -19.09 18.25 29.13
CA LEU A 192 -17.87 17.44 29.06
C LEU A 192 -16.63 18.29 28.83
N GLN A 193 -16.70 19.31 27.98
CA GLN A 193 -15.57 20.19 27.74
C GLN A 193 -15.11 20.86 29.03
N ARG A 194 -16.04 21.38 29.84
CA ARG A 194 -15.72 22.00 31.11
C ARG A 194 -15.11 21.00 32.11
N LEU A 195 -15.72 19.82 32.27
CA LEU A 195 -15.17 18.76 33.11
C LEU A 195 -13.75 18.32 32.68
N LEU A 196 -13.44 18.39 31.38
CA LEU A 196 -12.12 18.07 30.85
C LEU A 196 -11.10 19.20 31.07
N GLN A 197 -11.54 20.45 31.08
CA GLN A 197 -10.71 21.63 31.38
C GLN A 197 -10.36 21.73 32.87
N ASP A 198 -11.27 21.29 33.74
CA ASP A 198 -11.08 21.32 35.19
C ASP A 198 -10.09 20.24 35.70
N ILE A 199 -9.64 19.32 34.84
CA ILE A 199 -8.66 18.28 35.21
C ILE A 199 -7.24 18.85 35.18
N ASN A 200 -6.61 18.97 36.36
CA ASN A 200 -5.17 19.13 36.44
C ASN A 200 -4.46 17.78 36.23
N LEU A 201 -3.84 17.60 35.06
CA LEU A 201 -3.21 16.35 34.66
C LEU A 201 -2.06 15.91 35.58
N GLU A 202 -1.26 16.86 36.07
CA GLU A 202 -0.08 16.56 36.89
C GLU A 202 -0.50 16.07 38.28
N GLU A 203 -1.41 16.80 38.93
CA GLU A 203 -1.95 16.42 40.25
C GLU A 203 -2.70 15.09 40.19
N GLU A 204 -3.53 14.87 39.17
CA GLU A 204 -4.24 13.60 39.00
C GLU A 204 -3.28 12.43 38.74
N ALA A 205 -2.17 12.66 38.02
CA ALA A 205 -1.17 11.62 37.81
C ALA A 205 -0.50 11.20 39.12
N GLU A 206 -0.17 12.15 40.01
CA GLU A 206 0.41 11.88 41.32
C GLU A 206 -0.57 11.11 42.22
N LYS A 207 -1.82 11.57 42.34
CA LYS A 207 -2.88 10.86 43.08
C LYS A 207 -3.06 9.42 42.60
N LEU A 208 -3.10 9.21 41.28
CA LEU A 208 -3.24 7.88 40.72
C LEU A 208 -2.04 6.97 41.02
N ARG A 209 -0.81 7.50 41.05
CA ARG A 209 0.39 6.72 41.42
C ARG A 209 0.32 6.25 42.87
N GLU A 210 -0.17 7.08 43.79
CA GLU A 210 -0.39 6.71 45.19
C GLU A 210 -1.51 5.66 45.33
N GLU A 211 -2.65 5.86 44.67
CA GLU A 211 -3.76 4.91 44.68
C GLU A 211 -3.41 3.54 44.09
N ILE A 212 -2.53 3.50 43.09
CA ILE A 212 -2.04 2.26 42.49
C ILE A 212 -1.19 1.45 43.47
N ALA A 213 -0.44 2.11 44.37
CA ALA A 213 0.38 1.44 45.37
C ALA A 213 -0.48 0.72 46.43
N THR A 214 -1.63 1.31 46.78
CA THR A 214 -2.56 0.77 47.79
C THR A 214 -3.58 -0.21 47.21
N SER A 215 -3.97 -0.06 45.95
CA SER A 215 -5.01 -0.85 45.30
C SER A 215 -4.51 -2.22 44.77
N LYS A 216 -5.33 -3.27 44.89
CA LYS A 216 -5.05 -4.62 44.34
C LYS A 216 -6.12 -5.06 43.33
N GLY A 217 -5.78 -6.04 42.49
CA GLY A 217 -6.73 -6.67 41.55
C GLY A 217 -7.20 -5.79 40.39
N GLN A 218 -8.50 -5.85 40.08
CA GLN A 218 -9.12 -5.16 38.94
C GLN A 218 -9.09 -3.63 39.06
N LYS A 219 -9.22 -3.09 40.28
CA LYS A 219 -9.15 -1.64 40.54
C LYS A 219 -7.79 -1.08 40.11
N ARG A 220 -6.71 -1.77 40.47
CA ARG A 220 -5.33 -1.41 40.06
C ARG A 220 -5.19 -1.39 38.53
N ALA A 221 -5.75 -2.37 37.82
CA ALA A 221 -5.70 -2.40 36.36
C ALA A 221 -6.44 -1.21 35.71
N LYS A 222 -7.58 -0.77 36.28
CA LYS A 222 -8.31 0.42 35.83
C LYS A 222 -7.47 1.70 36.03
N LEU A 223 -6.89 1.87 37.22
CA LEU A 223 -6.05 3.02 37.55
C LEU A 223 -4.80 3.10 36.64
N ILE A 224 -4.12 1.97 36.38
CA ILE A 224 -2.98 1.93 35.46
C ILE A 224 -3.37 2.37 34.04
N LYS A 225 -4.55 1.95 33.55
CA LYS A 225 -5.04 2.40 32.25
C LYS A 225 -5.30 3.91 32.21
N ARG A 226 -5.90 4.47 33.27
CA ARG A 226 -6.15 5.91 33.40
C ARG A 226 -4.85 6.71 33.47
N LEU A 227 -3.92 6.30 34.34
CA LEU A 227 -2.59 6.92 34.47
C LEU A 227 -1.84 6.92 33.14
N ARG A 228 -1.85 5.79 32.39
CA ARG A 228 -1.22 5.71 31.07
C ARG A 228 -1.77 6.75 30.08
N VAL A 229 -3.08 7.00 30.09
CA VAL A 229 -3.67 8.01 29.21
C VAL A 229 -3.22 9.41 29.63
N ILE A 230 -3.22 9.71 30.93
CA ILE A 230 -2.78 11.01 31.46
C ILE A 230 -1.30 11.25 31.16
N ASP A 231 -0.42 10.28 31.42
CA ASP A 231 1.02 10.38 31.12
C ASP A 231 1.25 10.66 29.62
N ASN A 232 0.44 10.08 28.72
CA ASN A 232 0.52 10.38 27.29
C ASN A 232 0.10 11.82 26.95
N PHE A 233 -0.91 12.38 27.62
CA PHE A 233 -1.30 13.79 27.45
C PHE A 233 -0.19 14.73 27.94
N ILE A 234 0.40 14.45 29.10
CA ILE A 234 1.53 15.21 29.66
C ILE A 234 2.73 15.14 28.71
N ALA A 235 3.12 13.94 28.25
CA ALA A 235 4.27 13.75 27.36
C ALA A 235 4.09 14.43 26.00
N THR A 236 2.85 14.54 25.50
CA THR A 236 2.57 15.20 24.22
C THR A 236 2.34 16.70 24.34
N GLY A 237 2.12 17.22 25.55
CA GLY A 237 1.68 18.60 25.78
C GLY A 237 0.28 18.89 25.21
N SER A 238 -0.54 17.85 25.01
CA SER A 238 -1.90 18.02 24.49
C SER A 238 -2.88 18.26 25.63
N GLN A 239 -3.92 19.05 25.39
CA GLN A 239 -4.99 19.24 26.37
C GLN A 239 -6.16 18.27 26.11
N PRO A 240 -6.81 17.71 27.17
CA PRO A 240 -7.93 16.79 27.02
C PRO A 240 -9.16 17.39 26.34
N ASP A 241 -9.38 18.70 26.52
CA ASP A 241 -10.53 19.43 25.99
C ASP A 241 -10.53 19.50 24.45
N TRP A 242 -9.37 19.31 23.80
CA TRP A 242 -9.26 19.23 22.34
C TRP A 242 -10.01 18.04 21.73
N MET A 243 -10.43 17.06 22.52
CA MET A 243 -11.33 16.01 22.07
C MET A 243 -12.77 16.50 21.83
N VAL A 244 -13.11 17.70 22.32
CA VAL A 244 -14.35 18.42 22.00
C VAL A 244 -14.05 19.44 20.91
N LEU A 245 -14.77 19.32 19.80
CA LEU A 245 -14.64 20.17 18.62
C LEU A 245 -15.53 21.40 18.76
N THR A 246 -14.92 22.58 18.68
CA THR A 246 -15.63 23.86 18.46
C THR A 246 -15.51 24.32 17.00
N VAL A 247 -14.54 23.77 16.27
CA VAL A 247 -14.25 24.08 14.87
C VAL A 247 -14.00 22.77 14.14
N ILE A 248 -14.65 22.59 12.99
CA ILE A 248 -14.48 21.40 12.15
C ILE A 248 -13.68 21.76 10.90
N PRO A 249 -12.59 21.04 10.58
CA PRO A 249 -11.87 21.24 9.33
C PRO A 249 -12.71 20.74 8.14
N VAL A 250 -12.71 21.51 7.06
CA VAL A 250 -13.29 21.13 5.77
C VAL A 250 -12.18 20.73 4.82
N ILE A 251 -12.23 19.48 4.35
CA ILE A 251 -11.26 18.94 3.39
C ILE A 251 -11.30 19.73 2.07
N PRO A 252 -10.14 19.90 1.39
CA PRO A 252 -10.06 20.55 0.09
C PRO A 252 -11.05 19.97 -0.96
N PRO A 253 -11.67 20.81 -1.81
CA PRO A 253 -12.74 20.38 -2.72
C PRO A 253 -12.30 19.35 -3.76
N ASP A 254 -11.04 19.36 -4.21
CA ASP A 254 -10.55 18.39 -5.21
C ASP A 254 -10.44 16.97 -4.63
N LEU A 255 -10.40 16.83 -3.30
CA LEU A 255 -10.47 15.53 -2.62
C LEU A 255 -11.92 15.04 -2.43
N ARG A 256 -12.90 15.91 -2.66
CA ARG A 256 -14.35 15.64 -2.61
C ARG A 256 -15.05 16.16 -3.88
N PRO A 257 -14.63 15.70 -5.06
CA PRO A 257 -15.01 16.32 -6.33
C PRO A 257 -16.52 16.21 -6.61
N MET A 258 -16.98 17.14 -7.43
CA MET A 258 -18.26 17.08 -8.11
C MET A 258 -17.99 17.04 -9.61
N VAL A 259 -18.37 15.95 -10.27
CA VAL A 259 -18.10 15.73 -11.69
C VAL A 259 -19.41 15.74 -12.46
N GLN A 260 -19.47 16.51 -13.53
CA GLN A 260 -20.58 16.49 -14.44
C GLN A 260 -20.49 15.23 -15.32
N LEU A 261 -21.57 14.45 -15.34
CA LEU A 261 -21.73 13.31 -16.23
C LEU A 261 -22.41 13.75 -17.53
N ASP A 262 -22.28 12.93 -18.56
CA ASP A 262 -23.03 13.10 -19.81
C ASP A 262 -24.54 13.12 -19.52
N GLY A 263 -25.25 14.10 -20.07
CA GLY A 263 -26.68 14.33 -19.81
C GLY A 263 -26.99 15.31 -18.66
N GLY A 264 -26.01 16.09 -18.18
CA GLY A 264 -26.24 17.20 -17.26
C GLY A 264 -26.47 16.80 -15.80
N ARG A 265 -26.29 15.51 -15.46
CA ARG A 265 -26.30 15.02 -14.08
C ARG A 265 -24.96 15.29 -13.41
N PHE A 266 -24.96 15.41 -12.09
CA PHE A 266 -23.75 15.57 -11.29
C PHE A 266 -23.52 14.33 -10.41
N ALA A 267 -22.31 13.79 -10.46
CA ALA A 267 -21.81 12.84 -9.49
C ALA A 267 -21.11 13.62 -8.36
N THR A 268 -21.61 13.49 -7.14
CA THR A 268 -21.07 14.17 -5.95
C THR A 268 -20.42 13.17 -5.02
N SER A 269 -19.33 13.58 -4.35
CA SER A 269 -18.81 12.81 -3.22
C SER A 269 -19.79 12.82 -2.04
N ASP A 270 -20.02 11.65 -1.43
CA ASP A 270 -20.86 11.45 -0.23
C ASP A 270 -20.52 12.43 0.92
N LEU A 271 -19.24 12.82 1.06
CA LEU A 271 -18.79 13.79 2.06
C LEU A 271 -19.47 15.15 1.93
N ASN A 272 -19.76 15.61 0.70
CA ASN A 272 -20.38 16.91 0.51
C ASN A 272 -21.78 16.94 1.15
N ASP A 273 -22.53 15.84 1.06
CA ASP A 273 -23.85 15.74 1.68
C ASP A 273 -23.77 15.71 3.20
N LEU A 274 -22.74 15.06 3.76
CA LEU A 274 -22.49 15.07 5.21
C LEU A 274 -22.12 16.47 5.71
N TYR A 275 -21.22 17.18 5.04
CA TYR A 275 -20.91 18.58 5.35
C TYR A 275 -22.13 19.49 5.26
N ARG A 276 -22.97 19.31 4.22
CA ARG A 276 -24.22 20.07 4.08
C ARG A 276 -25.15 19.89 5.26
N ARG A 277 -25.28 18.66 5.77
CA ARG A 277 -26.10 18.39 6.96
C ARG A 277 -25.55 19.11 8.18
N VAL A 278 -24.23 19.07 8.42
CA VAL A 278 -23.59 19.80 9.52
C VAL A 278 -23.84 21.30 9.43
N ILE A 279 -23.58 21.92 8.27
CA ILE A 279 -23.77 23.36 8.07
C ILE A 279 -25.24 23.76 8.25
N ASN A 280 -26.18 22.98 7.70
CA ASN A 280 -27.61 23.26 7.86
C ASN A 280 -28.06 23.24 9.32
N ARG A 281 -27.61 22.24 10.09
CA ARG A 281 -27.92 22.13 11.53
C ARG A 281 -27.26 23.24 12.33
N ASN A 282 -26.01 23.56 12.02
CA ASN A 282 -25.27 24.63 12.67
C ASN A 282 -25.92 26.01 12.45
N ASN A 283 -26.26 26.32 11.20
CA ASN A 283 -26.91 27.59 10.85
C ASN A 283 -28.33 27.69 11.44
N ARG A 284 -29.04 26.57 11.55
CA ARG A 284 -30.34 26.52 12.22
C ARG A 284 -30.20 26.77 13.72
N LEU A 285 -29.22 26.13 14.37
CA LEU A 285 -28.93 26.33 15.79
C LEU A 285 -28.56 27.78 16.10
N ALA A 286 -27.69 28.39 15.29
CA ALA A 286 -27.30 29.79 15.44
C ALA A 286 -28.52 30.74 15.39
N ARG A 287 -29.41 30.56 14.41
CA ARG A 287 -30.66 31.35 14.32
C ARG A 287 -31.59 31.13 15.52
N LEU A 288 -31.70 29.89 16.01
CA LEU A 288 -32.53 29.58 17.19
C LEU A 288 -31.98 30.24 18.46
N GLN A 289 -30.66 30.33 18.59
CA GLN A 289 -30.01 31.06 19.70
C GLN A 289 -30.22 32.57 19.59
N GLU A 290 -30.13 33.14 18.38
CA GLU A 290 -30.39 34.58 18.13
C GLU A 290 -31.83 34.97 18.48
N ILE A 291 -32.80 34.08 18.21
CA ILE A 291 -34.23 34.29 18.51
C ILE A 291 -34.56 33.97 19.98
N LEU A 292 -33.59 33.51 20.78
CA LEU A 292 -33.78 33.05 22.16
C LEU A 292 -34.91 32.00 22.26
N ALA A 293 -34.88 31.03 21.36
CA ALA A 293 -35.86 29.93 21.35
C ALA A 293 -35.80 29.10 22.66
N PRO A 294 -36.92 28.49 23.09
CA PRO A 294 -36.96 27.66 24.29
C PRO A 294 -35.87 26.57 24.32
N GLU A 295 -35.34 26.30 25.52
CA GLU A 295 -34.18 25.40 25.69
C GLU A 295 -34.40 24.00 25.11
N ILE A 296 -35.61 23.46 25.20
CA ILE A 296 -35.94 22.13 24.65
C ILE A 296 -35.64 22.06 23.13
N ILE A 297 -35.99 23.13 22.40
CA ILE A 297 -35.75 23.21 20.96
C ILE A 297 -34.25 23.34 20.67
N VAL A 298 -33.56 24.17 21.44
CA VAL A 298 -32.10 24.38 21.32
C VAL A 298 -31.36 23.08 21.63
N ARG A 299 -31.73 22.35 22.68
CA ARG A 299 -31.15 21.05 23.08
C ARG A 299 -31.35 19.99 21.99
N ASN A 300 -32.55 19.91 21.43
CA ASN A 300 -32.80 18.99 20.32
C ASN A 300 -31.94 19.32 19.10
N GLU A 301 -31.78 20.60 18.75
CA GLU A 301 -30.93 20.99 17.62
C GLU A 301 -29.42 20.79 17.93
N LYS A 302 -28.97 21.04 19.17
CA LYS A 302 -27.61 20.68 19.63
C LYS A 302 -27.36 19.16 19.49
N ARG A 303 -28.33 18.32 19.87
CA ARG A 303 -28.27 16.85 19.68
C ARG A 303 -28.19 16.47 18.19
N MET A 304 -29.02 17.08 17.35
CA MET A 304 -28.99 16.85 15.89
C MET A 304 -27.67 17.30 15.26
N LEU A 305 -27.05 18.37 15.77
CA LEU A 305 -25.73 18.82 15.33
C LEU A 305 -24.66 17.79 15.72
N GLN A 306 -24.67 17.29 16.95
CA GLN A 306 -23.77 16.21 17.39
C GLN A 306 -23.89 14.98 16.48
N GLU A 307 -25.11 14.53 16.17
CA GLU A 307 -25.34 13.40 15.26
C GLU A 307 -24.87 13.65 13.83
N ALA A 308 -25.01 14.87 13.33
CA ALA A 308 -24.52 15.24 12.00
C ALA A 308 -22.99 15.19 11.92
N VAL A 309 -22.29 15.60 12.99
CA VAL A 309 -20.83 15.55 13.07
C VAL A 309 -20.34 14.12 13.29
N ASP A 310 -21.04 13.34 14.11
CA ASP A 310 -20.77 11.90 14.27
C ASP A 310 -20.82 11.20 12.91
N ALA A 311 -21.87 11.44 12.11
CA ALA A 311 -22.00 10.86 10.78
C ALA A 311 -20.96 11.36 9.77
N LEU A 312 -20.46 12.60 9.91
CA LEU A 312 -19.38 13.12 9.09
C LEU A 312 -18.07 12.37 9.35
N ILE A 313 -17.74 12.17 10.64
CA ILE A 313 -16.49 11.53 11.06
C ILE A 313 -16.56 10.01 10.88
N ASP A 314 -17.60 9.37 11.39
CA ASP A 314 -17.75 7.91 11.46
C ASP A 314 -19.24 7.51 11.40
N ASN A 315 -19.73 7.27 10.17
CA ASN A 315 -21.14 6.97 9.92
C ASN A 315 -21.48 5.52 10.28
N GLY A 316 -22.35 5.33 11.27
CA GLY A 316 -22.81 4.01 11.71
C GLY A 316 -22.26 3.56 13.06
N ARG A 317 -21.30 4.31 13.63
CA ARG A 317 -20.80 4.05 14.98
C ARG A 317 -21.85 4.27 16.08
N ARG A 318 -22.84 5.11 15.82
CA ARG A 318 -24.02 5.30 16.67
C ARG A 318 -25.30 5.07 15.90
N GLY A 319 -26.11 4.14 16.39
CA GLY A 319 -27.49 3.98 15.96
C GLY A 319 -27.61 3.67 14.46
N ARG A 320 -28.56 4.31 13.80
CA ARG A 320 -28.87 4.09 12.39
C ARG A 320 -27.93 4.89 11.49
N THR A 321 -27.39 4.23 10.47
CA THR A 321 -26.56 4.88 9.45
C THR A 321 -27.34 5.92 8.68
N VAL A 322 -26.66 7.03 8.38
CA VAL A 322 -27.20 8.05 7.51
C VAL A 322 -27.13 7.57 6.06
N VAL A 323 -28.29 7.51 5.41
CA VAL A 323 -28.45 7.04 4.04
C VAL A 323 -28.66 8.19 3.04
N GLY A 324 -28.22 7.97 1.80
CA GLY A 324 -28.49 8.83 0.65
C GLY A 324 -29.75 8.44 -0.13
N ALA A 325 -29.92 9.01 -1.33
CA ALA A 325 -31.13 8.85 -2.16
C ALA A 325 -31.49 7.39 -2.54
N ASN A 326 -30.53 6.47 -2.52
CA ASN A 326 -30.73 5.07 -2.87
C ASN A 326 -30.68 4.12 -1.64
N ASN A 327 -30.99 4.60 -0.43
CA ASN A 327 -30.83 3.86 0.83
C ASN A 327 -29.43 3.32 1.11
N ARG A 328 -28.43 3.70 0.29
CA ARG A 328 -27.03 3.37 0.52
C ARG A 328 -26.48 4.25 1.64
N PRO A 329 -25.72 3.69 2.61
CA PRO A 329 -25.05 4.49 3.63
C PRO A 329 -24.01 5.41 2.98
N LEU A 330 -24.00 6.68 3.40
CA LEU A 330 -23.01 7.66 2.96
C LEU A 330 -21.64 7.30 3.55
N LYS A 331 -20.58 7.37 2.74
CA LYS A 331 -19.20 7.13 3.22
C LYS A 331 -18.71 8.31 4.05
N SER A 332 -18.31 8.04 5.29
CA SER A 332 -17.73 9.02 6.23
C SER A 332 -16.23 9.23 6.01
N LEU A 333 -15.62 10.14 6.77
CA LEU A 333 -14.17 10.36 6.76
C LEU A 333 -13.40 9.10 7.17
N SER A 334 -13.89 8.37 8.18
CA SER A 334 -13.29 7.11 8.64
C SER A 334 -13.34 6.04 7.53
N ASP A 335 -14.48 5.88 6.84
CA ASP A 335 -14.65 4.89 5.77
C ASP A 335 -13.73 5.12 4.56
N ILE A 336 -13.31 6.37 4.34
CA ILE A 336 -12.37 6.71 3.26
C ILE A 336 -10.95 6.26 3.64
N ILE A 337 -10.64 6.24 4.93
CA ILE A 337 -9.33 5.87 5.44
C ILE A 337 -9.23 4.35 5.59
N GLU A 338 -10.27 3.74 6.17
CA GLU A 338 -10.32 2.33 6.55
C GLU A 338 -10.83 1.40 5.45
N GLY A 339 -10.67 0.09 5.67
CA GLY A 339 -11.20 -0.96 4.80
C GLY A 339 -10.33 -1.31 3.59
N LYS A 340 -10.82 -2.25 2.77
CA LYS A 340 -10.10 -2.76 1.58
C LYS A 340 -10.01 -1.71 0.47
N GLN A 341 -11.05 -0.89 0.34
CA GLN A 341 -11.10 0.26 -0.59
C GLN A 341 -10.63 1.57 0.07
N GLY A 342 -10.13 1.50 1.30
CA GLY A 342 -9.60 2.66 2.01
C GLY A 342 -8.30 3.17 1.39
N ARG A 343 -7.99 4.45 1.65
CA ARG A 343 -6.80 5.12 1.10
C ARG A 343 -5.49 4.41 1.46
N PHE A 344 -5.34 3.90 2.68
CA PHE A 344 -4.11 3.22 3.08
C PHE A 344 -3.85 1.95 2.26
N ARG A 345 -4.85 1.07 2.12
CA ARG A 345 -4.70 -0.19 1.41
C ARG A 345 -4.68 -0.02 -0.11
N GLN A 346 -5.62 0.75 -0.64
CA GLN A 346 -5.81 0.83 -2.10
C GLN A 346 -4.83 1.79 -2.77
N ASN A 347 -4.41 2.86 -2.09
CA ASN A 347 -3.63 3.93 -2.71
C ASN A 347 -2.23 4.09 -2.14
N LEU A 348 -1.94 3.68 -0.90
CA LEU A 348 -0.60 3.83 -0.32
C LEU A 348 0.20 2.54 -0.39
N LEU A 349 -0.39 1.40 -0.04
CA LEU A 349 0.28 0.09 -0.13
C LEU A 349 0.35 -0.47 -1.56
N GLY A 350 -0.66 -0.18 -2.38
CA GLY A 350 -0.67 -0.50 -3.80
C GLY A 350 -0.96 0.74 -4.62
N LYS A 351 -0.31 0.88 -5.78
CA LYS A 351 -0.62 1.91 -6.77
C LYS A 351 -0.56 1.31 -8.15
N ARG A 352 -1.32 1.92 -9.07
CA ARG A 352 -1.08 1.70 -10.50
C ARG A 352 0.22 2.43 -10.86
N VAL A 353 1.07 1.76 -11.61
CA VAL A 353 2.39 2.24 -11.97
C VAL A 353 2.41 2.49 -13.47
N ASP A 354 2.94 3.64 -13.88
CA ASP A 354 3.23 3.93 -15.28
C ASP A 354 4.35 3.02 -15.79
N TYR A 355 4.53 2.89 -17.11
CA TYR A 355 5.55 2.00 -17.71
C TYR A 355 5.39 0.53 -17.30
N SER A 356 4.14 0.07 -17.32
CA SER A 356 3.79 -1.32 -17.05
C SER A 356 2.89 -1.90 -18.14
N GLY A 357 3.05 -3.20 -18.37
CA GLY A 357 2.30 -3.97 -19.36
C GLY A 357 1.83 -5.29 -18.79
N ARG A 358 0.91 -5.97 -19.47
CA ARG A 358 0.48 -7.32 -19.11
C ARG A 358 0.18 -8.11 -20.38
N SER A 359 0.65 -9.34 -20.46
CA SER A 359 0.25 -10.29 -21.50
C SER A 359 0.33 -11.74 -21.01
N VAL A 360 -0.20 -12.64 -21.82
CA VAL A 360 -0.11 -14.09 -21.64
C VAL A 360 1.33 -14.54 -21.80
N ILE A 361 1.74 -15.54 -21.01
CA ILE A 361 3.07 -16.15 -21.12
C ILE A 361 3.05 -17.39 -22.00
N VAL A 362 4.15 -17.64 -22.69
CA VAL A 362 4.44 -18.84 -23.48
C VAL A 362 5.85 -19.32 -23.16
N VAL A 363 6.11 -20.60 -23.39
CA VAL A 363 7.42 -21.19 -23.11
C VAL A 363 8.46 -20.70 -24.12
N GLY A 364 9.64 -20.32 -23.63
CA GLY A 364 10.80 -19.95 -24.45
C GLY A 364 12.03 -20.82 -24.16
N PRO A 365 12.11 -22.07 -24.67
CA PRO A 365 13.19 -23.00 -24.33
C PRO A 365 14.58 -22.58 -24.82
N LYS A 366 14.64 -21.73 -25.85
CA LYS A 366 15.90 -21.23 -26.45
C LYS A 366 16.49 -20.04 -25.69
N LEU A 367 15.74 -19.44 -24.77
CA LEU A 367 16.20 -18.30 -23.99
C LEU A 367 17.23 -18.75 -22.98
N LYS A 368 18.12 -17.84 -22.55
CA LYS A 368 18.94 -18.06 -21.35
C LYS A 368 18.10 -17.78 -20.10
N ILE A 369 18.53 -18.28 -18.94
CA ILE A 369 17.78 -18.12 -17.66
C ILE A 369 17.52 -16.65 -17.32
N HIS A 370 18.46 -15.76 -17.61
CA HIS A 370 18.34 -14.32 -17.35
C HIS A 370 17.57 -13.56 -18.44
N GLN A 371 17.09 -14.21 -19.50
CA GLN A 371 16.43 -13.56 -20.63
C GLN A 371 14.93 -13.81 -20.63
N CYS A 372 14.18 -12.87 -21.18
CA CYS A 372 12.75 -13.05 -21.47
C CYS A 372 12.41 -12.52 -22.86
N GLY A 373 11.47 -13.15 -23.56
CA GLY A 373 10.97 -12.61 -24.82
C GLY A 373 9.88 -11.57 -24.58
N LEU A 374 10.09 -10.33 -25.02
CA LEU A 374 9.12 -9.24 -24.93
C LEU A 374 8.51 -8.95 -26.32
N PRO A 375 7.17 -8.94 -26.45
CA PRO A 375 6.49 -8.59 -27.68
C PRO A 375 6.86 -7.20 -28.20
N ARG A 376 7.14 -7.09 -29.51
CA ARG A 376 7.44 -5.82 -30.19
C ARG A 376 6.40 -4.72 -29.93
N GLU A 377 5.11 -5.03 -30.06
CA GLU A 377 4.01 -4.08 -29.82
C GLU A 377 4.03 -3.54 -28.37
N MET A 378 4.26 -4.42 -27.40
CA MET A 378 4.33 -4.04 -25.98
C MET A 378 5.58 -3.21 -25.68
N ALA A 379 6.72 -3.61 -26.24
CA ALA A 379 8.00 -2.95 -26.03
C ALA A 379 8.00 -1.50 -26.52
N ILE A 380 7.39 -1.21 -27.69
CA ILE A 380 7.24 0.17 -28.19
C ILE A 380 6.52 1.06 -27.18
N GLU A 381 5.40 0.62 -26.62
CA GLU A 381 4.61 1.43 -25.69
C GLU A 381 5.35 1.64 -24.36
N LEU A 382 6.01 0.60 -23.86
CA LEU A 382 6.80 0.66 -22.63
C LEU A 382 8.01 1.59 -22.76
N PHE A 383 8.74 1.53 -23.88
CA PHE A 383 9.96 2.30 -24.09
C PHE A 383 9.76 3.57 -24.92
N GLN A 384 8.51 3.97 -25.18
CA GLN A 384 8.17 5.06 -26.10
C GLN A 384 8.99 6.35 -25.88
N PRO A 385 9.18 6.87 -24.65
CA PRO A 385 9.96 8.09 -24.45
C PRO A 385 11.43 7.93 -24.80
N PHE A 386 12.01 6.76 -24.54
CA PHE A 386 13.41 6.45 -24.83
C PHE A 386 13.64 6.35 -26.33
N VAL A 387 12.73 5.69 -27.05
CA VAL A 387 12.73 5.61 -28.52
C VAL A 387 12.64 6.99 -29.15
N ILE A 388 11.70 7.83 -28.69
CA ILE A 388 11.56 9.21 -29.18
C ILE A 388 12.86 10.01 -28.98
N HIS A 389 13.47 9.90 -27.80
CA HIS A 389 14.72 10.59 -27.51
C HIS A 389 15.87 10.11 -28.40
N ARG A 390 15.98 8.79 -28.64
CA ARG A 390 17.02 8.19 -29.49
C ARG A 390 16.85 8.59 -30.97
N LEU A 391 15.63 8.57 -31.50
CA LEU A 391 15.31 9.01 -32.86
C LEU A 391 15.72 10.47 -33.12
N ILE A 392 15.50 11.35 -32.16
CA ILE A 392 15.91 12.76 -32.25
C ILE A 392 17.44 12.89 -32.18
N ARG A 393 18.08 12.14 -31.27
CA ARG A 393 19.53 12.18 -31.08
C ARG A 393 20.30 11.69 -32.31
N GLN A 394 19.77 10.70 -33.02
CA GLN A 394 20.35 10.19 -34.27
C GLN A 394 20.04 11.07 -35.50
N GLY A 395 19.23 12.12 -35.36
CA GLY A 395 18.88 13.03 -36.45
C GLY A 395 17.84 12.46 -37.44
N LEU A 396 17.23 11.32 -37.12
CA LEU A 396 16.17 10.71 -37.95
C LEU A 396 14.88 11.54 -37.92
N VAL A 397 14.65 12.27 -36.83
CA VAL A 397 13.45 13.09 -36.63
C VAL A 397 13.78 14.39 -35.91
N ASN A 398 13.22 15.51 -36.38
CA ASN A 398 13.49 16.83 -35.80
C ASN A 398 12.61 17.19 -34.57
N ASN A 399 11.42 16.59 -34.46
CA ASN A 399 10.41 16.98 -33.47
C ASN A 399 9.75 15.77 -32.77
N ILE A 400 9.41 15.91 -31.49
CA ILE A 400 8.68 14.88 -30.72
C ILE A 400 7.37 14.45 -31.40
N LYS A 401 6.62 15.41 -31.97
CA LYS A 401 5.35 15.11 -32.67
C LYS A 401 5.58 14.25 -33.92
N ALA A 402 6.65 14.52 -34.66
CA ALA A 402 7.01 13.73 -35.84
C ALA A 402 7.44 12.32 -35.42
N ALA A 403 8.18 12.17 -34.31
CA ALA A 403 8.60 10.87 -33.79
C ALA A 403 7.39 10.03 -33.37
N LYS A 404 6.42 10.64 -32.66
CA LYS A 404 5.15 9.98 -32.33
C LYS A 404 4.38 9.52 -33.57
N LYS A 405 4.34 10.34 -34.62
CA LYS A 405 3.67 9.98 -35.88
C LYS A 405 4.37 8.83 -36.61
N LEU A 406 5.70 8.77 -36.52
CA LEU A 406 6.52 7.71 -37.10
C LEU A 406 6.29 6.38 -36.35
N ILE A 407 6.27 6.42 -35.00
CA ILE A 407 5.91 5.27 -34.16
C ILE A 407 4.49 4.78 -34.47
N GLN A 408 3.51 5.67 -34.58
CA GLN A 408 2.13 5.29 -34.94
C GLN A 408 1.98 4.67 -36.33
N ARG A 409 2.94 4.91 -37.24
CA ARG A 409 2.97 4.32 -38.58
C ARG A 409 3.69 2.96 -38.63
N ASN A 410 4.27 2.50 -37.52
CA ASN A 410 5.06 1.27 -37.43
C ASN A 410 6.18 1.18 -38.49
N ASP A 411 6.89 2.29 -38.70
CA ASP A 411 8.01 2.35 -39.64
C ASP A 411 9.15 1.39 -39.21
N PRO A 412 9.74 0.59 -40.12
CA PRO A 412 10.78 -0.37 -39.79
C PRO A 412 11.97 0.21 -39.00
N ILE A 413 12.34 1.46 -39.26
CA ILE A 413 13.47 2.14 -38.60
C ILE A 413 13.26 2.22 -37.08
N VAL A 414 12.01 2.23 -36.61
CA VAL A 414 11.70 2.25 -35.17
C VAL A 414 12.16 0.97 -34.48
N TRP A 415 12.13 -0.17 -35.18
CA TRP A 415 12.49 -1.46 -34.60
C TRP A 415 13.98 -1.56 -34.31
N ASP A 416 14.81 -1.09 -35.24
CA ASP A 416 16.27 -1.07 -35.06
C ASP A 416 16.64 -0.17 -33.86
N VAL A 417 16.00 0.99 -33.76
CA VAL A 417 16.21 1.93 -32.64
C VAL A 417 15.68 1.37 -31.32
N LEU A 418 14.58 0.61 -31.36
CA LEU A 418 14.02 -0.04 -30.18
C LEU A 418 14.97 -1.13 -29.66
N GLU A 419 15.57 -1.93 -30.54
CA GLU A 419 16.53 -2.96 -30.16
C GLU A 419 17.75 -2.35 -29.46
N GLU A 420 18.31 -1.26 -30.00
CA GLU A 420 19.40 -0.50 -29.34
C GLU A 420 19.01 0.05 -27.96
N VAL A 421 17.76 0.47 -27.77
CA VAL A 421 17.28 1.06 -26.50
C VAL A 421 17.06 -0.01 -25.43
N ILE A 422 16.65 -1.20 -25.86
CA ILE A 422 16.36 -2.34 -24.99
C ILE A 422 17.64 -3.04 -24.57
N GLU A 423 18.68 -2.99 -25.40
CA GLU A 423 19.97 -3.57 -25.07
C GLU A 423 20.51 -3.00 -23.75
N GLY A 424 20.69 -3.89 -22.78
CA GLY A 424 21.17 -3.54 -21.46
C GLY A 424 20.13 -2.87 -20.53
N HIS A 425 18.84 -2.86 -20.89
CA HIS A 425 17.79 -2.35 -20.02
C HIS A 425 16.95 -3.50 -19.43
N PRO A 426 17.15 -3.89 -18.15
CA PRO A 426 16.42 -5.01 -17.55
C PRO A 426 14.93 -4.68 -17.39
N VAL A 427 14.06 -5.69 -17.47
CA VAL A 427 12.62 -5.58 -17.17
C VAL A 427 12.26 -6.51 -16.01
N LEU A 428 11.27 -6.11 -15.22
CA LEU A 428 10.76 -6.94 -14.13
C LEU A 428 9.50 -7.67 -14.58
N LEU A 429 9.49 -8.99 -14.44
CA LEU A 429 8.29 -9.81 -14.63
C LEU A 429 7.67 -10.17 -13.28
N ASN A 430 6.35 -10.09 -13.19
CA ASN A 430 5.59 -10.39 -11.99
C ASN A 430 4.35 -11.24 -12.31
N ARG A 431 4.14 -12.33 -11.57
CA ARG A 431 2.89 -13.11 -11.60
C ARG A 431 2.10 -12.89 -10.31
N ALA A 432 0.83 -12.51 -10.44
CA ALA A 432 -0.07 -12.36 -9.31
C ALA A 432 -0.82 -13.68 -9.02
N PRO A 433 -0.98 -14.09 -7.75
CA PRO A 433 -0.55 -13.40 -6.52
C PRO A 433 0.95 -13.59 -6.23
N THR A 434 1.61 -12.52 -5.80
CA THR A 434 3.03 -12.56 -5.40
C THR A 434 3.12 -13.07 -3.96
N LEU A 435 3.48 -14.35 -3.77
CA LEU A 435 3.54 -14.99 -2.45
C LEU A 435 4.88 -14.77 -1.72
N HIS A 436 5.96 -14.63 -2.49
CA HIS A 436 7.32 -14.47 -1.98
C HIS A 436 8.16 -13.64 -2.94
N ARG A 437 9.37 -13.25 -2.53
CA ARG A 437 10.23 -12.33 -3.31
C ARG A 437 10.45 -12.79 -4.76
N LEU A 438 10.60 -14.09 -4.99
CA LEU A 438 10.86 -14.65 -6.33
C LEU A 438 9.65 -14.60 -7.28
N GLY A 439 8.48 -14.18 -6.80
CA GLY A 439 7.34 -13.89 -7.68
C GLY A 439 7.54 -12.61 -8.50
N ILE A 440 8.63 -11.88 -8.27
CA ILE A 440 9.12 -10.80 -9.11
C ILE A 440 10.62 -11.03 -9.38
N GLN A 441 11.00 -11.11 -10.66
CA GLN A 441 12.41 -11.22 -11.06
C GLN A 441 12.72 -10.31 -12.24
N ALA A 442 13.99 -9.94 -12.37
CA ALA A 442 14.50 -9.18 -13.50
C ALA A 442 15.00 -10.11 -14.60
N PHE A 443 14.76 -9.68 -15.84
CA PHE A 443 15.20 -10.35 -17.05
C PHE A 443 15.73 -9.33 -18.05
N GLU A 444 16.63 -9.77 -18.92
CA GLU A 444 17.03 -9.05 -20.11
C GLU A 444 16.01 -9.33 -21.23
N PRO A 445 15.29 -8.30 -21.69
CA PRO A 445 14.30 -8.45 -22.74
C PRO A 445 14.97 -8.70 -24.11
N ILE A 446 14.46 -9.71 -24.83
CA ILE A 446 14.73 -9.96 -26.24
C ILE A 446 13.43 -9.69 -27.01
N LEU A 447 13.51 -8.95 -28.11
CA LEU A 447 12.35 -8.68 -28.93
C LEU A 447 11.87 -9.95 -29.64
N VAL A 448 10.60 -10.28 -29.45
CA VAL A 448 9.96 -11.44 -30.11
C VAL A 448 8.75 -11.00 -30.92
N GLU A 449 8.46 -11.77 -31.97
CA GLU A 449 7.24 -11.63 -32.76
C GLU A 449 6.04 -12.25 -32.05
N GLY A 450 4.86 -11.69 -32.29
CA GLY A 450 3.62 -12.07 -31.62
C GLY A 450 3.28 -11.16 -30.43
N ARG A 451 2.34 -11.63 -29.59
CA ARG A 451 1.78 -10.85 -28.46
C ARG A 451 2.06 -11.44 -27.09
N ALA A 452 2.62 -12.65 -27.02
CA ALA A 452 2.86 -13.35 -25.77
C ALA A 452 4.30 -13.15 -25.27
N ILE A 453 4.47 -13.10 -23.96
CA ILE A 453 5.78 -13.00 -23.31
C ILE A 453 6.40 -14.39 -23.27
N GLN A 454 7.63 -14.54 -23.77
CA GLN A 454 8.33 -15.82 -23.66
C GLN A 454 9.08 -15.90 -22.34
N LEU A 455 8.81 -16.94 -21.56
CA LEU A 455 9.44 -17.18 -20.26
C LEU A 455 10.29 -18.46 -20.31
N HIS A 456 11.45 -18.42 -19.64
CA HIS A 456 12.29 -19.59 -19.49
C HIS A 456 11.61 -20.65 -18.59
N PRO A 457 11.53 -21.94 -19.00
CA PRO A 457 10.80 -22.96 -18.23
C PRO A 457 11.33 -23.18 -16.80
N LEU A 458 12.65 -23.08 -16.60
CA LEU A 458 13.26 -23.25 -15.26
C LEU A 458 12.84 -22.19 -14.21
N VAL A 459 12.34 -21.02 -14.61
CA VAL A 459 11.88 -20.01 -13.64
C VAL A 459 10.40 -20.14 -13.30
N CYS A 460 9.64 -20.96 -14.03
CA CYS A 460 8.21 -21.17 -13.79
C CYS A 460 7.88 -21.59 -12.34
N PRO A 461 8.63 -22.51 -11.69
CA PRO A 461 8.37 -22.86 -10.29
C PRO A 461 8.43 -21.66 -9.34
N ALA A 462 9.33 -20.70 -9.58
CA ALA A 462 9.47 -19.50 -8.76
C ALA A 462 8.26 -18.56 -8.90
N PHE A 463 7.61 -18.53 -10.08
CA PHE A 463 6.37 -17.77 -10.27
C PHE A 463 5.12 -18.60 -9.94
N ASN A 464 5.28 -19.88 -9.62
CA ASN A 464 4.23 -20.90 -9.62
C ASN A 464 3.44 -20.96 -10.95
N ALA A 465 4.09 -20.55 -12.05
CA ALA A 465 3.46 -20.30 -13.34
C ALA A 465 3.33 -21.57 -14.18
N ASP A 466 2.27 -21.64 -14.96
CA ASP A 466 2.09 -22.60 -16.04
C ASP A 466 1.79 -21.86 -17.35
N PHE A 467 1.47 -22.60 -18.42
CA PHE A 467 1.26 -22.05 -19.75
C PHE A 467 -0.18 -22.29 -20.25
N ASP A 468 -1.16 -22.34 -19.34
CA ASP A 468 -2.57 -22.63 -19.66
C ASP A 468 -3.39 -21.38 -20.06
N GLY A 469 -2.77 -20.20 -20.07
CA GLY A 469 -3.43 -18.90 -20.20
C GLY A 469 -3.01 -17.89 -19.14
N ASP A 470 -2.16 -18.31 -18.21
CA ASP A 470 -1.45 -17.47 -17.26
C ASP A 470 -0.91 -16.15 -17.85
N GLN A 471 -1.06 -15.07 -17.09
CA GLN A 471 -0.62 -13.73 -17.48
C GLN A 471 0.40 -13.17 -16.50
N MET A 472 1.42 -12.51 -17.05
CA MET A 472 2.42 -11.80 -16.26
C MET A 472 2.39 -10.30 -16.55
N ALA A 473 2.65 -9.52 -15.51
CA ALA A 473 2.89 -8.10 -15.62
C ALA A 473 4.38 -7.83 -15.88
N VAL A 474 4.66 -6.81 -16.71
CA VAL A 474 5.99 -6.31 -17.02
C VAL A 474 6.11 -4.91 -16.42
N HIS A 475 7.24 -4.61 -15.78
CA HIS A 475 7.56 -3.27 -15.28
C HIS A 475 8.95 -2.85 -15.74
N VAL A 476 9.08 -1.60 -16.19
CA VAL A 476 10.37 -1.05 -16.65
C VAL A 476 11.00 -0.17 -15.55
N PRO A 477 12.16 -0.55 -14.97
CA PRO A 477 12.90 0.30 -14.06
C PRO A 477 13.48 1.50 -14.82
N LEU A 478 13.21 2.73 -14.36
CA LEU A 478 13.60 3.95 -15.09
C LEU A 478 14.93 4.54 -14.59
N SER A 479 15.10 4.67 -13.28
CA SER A 479 16.32 5.28 -12.72
C SER A 479 17.51 4.34 -12.80
N LEU A 480 18.72 4.90 -12.80
CA LEU A 480 19.94 4.11 -12.83
C LEU A 480 20.08 3.24 -11.58
N GLU A 481 19.65 3.72 -10.41
CA GLU A 481 19.65 2.91 -9.19
C GLU A 481 18.71 1.71 -9.32
N ALA A 482 17.49 1.92 -9.83
CA ALA A 482 16.51 0.86 -10.02
C ALA A 482 16.98 -0.18 -11.06
N GLN A 483 17.65 0.25 -12.13
CA GLN A 483 18.24 -0.66 -13.11
C GLN A 483 19.41 -1.46 -12.52
N ALA A 484 20.25 -0.83 -11.69
CA ALA A 484 21.34 -1.50 -11.00
C ALA A 484 20.83 -2.54 -9.99
N GLU A 485 19.82 -2.18 -9.18
CA GLU A 485 19.15 -3.11 -8.26
C GLU A 485 18.53 -4.29 -9.00
N ALA A 486 17.85 -4.04 -10.13
CA ALA A 486 17.26 -5.10 -10.95
C ALA A 486 18.33 -6.09 -11.43
N ARG A 487 19.47 -5.59 -11.93
CA ARG A 487 20.58 -6.43 -12.44
C ARG A 487 21.32 -7.18 -11.34
N LEU A 488 21.66 -6.51 -10.25
CA LEU A 488 22.50 -7.10 -9.20
C LEU A 488 21.70 -8.02 -8.29
N LEU A 489 20.50 -7.61 -7.87
CA LEU A 489 19.74 -8.28 -6.82
C LEU A 489 18.58 -9.12 -7.38
N MET A 490 17.92 -8.69 -8.44
CA MET A 490 16.66 -9.30 -8.90
C MET A 490 16.81 -10.21 -10.12
N LEU A 491 17.97 -10.24 -10.78
CA LEU A 491 18.19 -11.04 -11.98
C LEU A 491 17.94 -12.52 -11.69
N ALA A 492 17.23 -13.19 -12.59
CA ALA A 492 16.82 -14.59 -12.39
C ALA A 492 18.00 -15.55 -12.16
N SER A 493 19.13 -15.33 -12.83
CA SER A 493 20.36 -16.13 -12.66
C SER A 493 20.96 -16.05 -11.26
N ASN A 494 20.76 -14.94 -10.55
CA ASN A 494 21.32 -14.74 -9.20
C ASN A 494 20.39 -15.34 -8.12
N ASN A 495 19.17 -15.75 -8.49
CA ASN A 495 18.09 -16.10 -7.59
C ASN A 495 17.66 -17.58 -7.73
N ILE A 496 18.65 -18.49 -7.69
CA ILE A 496 18.45 -19.94 -7.85
C ILE A 496 17.89 -20.60 -6.58
N LEU A 497 18.26 -20.09 -5.40
CA LEU A 497 17.93 -20.70 -4.11
C LEU A 497 16.66 -20.11 -3.48
N SER A 498 15.92 -20.97 -2.78
CA SER A 498 14.82 -20.57 -1.91
C SER A 498 15.35 -19.79 -0.71
N PRO A 499 14.82 -18.58 -0.45
CA PRO A 499 15.16 -17.82 0.75
C PRO A 499 14.70 -18.50 2.04
N ALA A 500 13.69 -19.37 1.96
CA ALA A 500 13.10 -20.01 3.13
C ALA A 500 13.87 -21.27 3.57
N THR A 501 14.37 -22.07 2.61
CA THR A 501 14.96 -23.38 2.89
C THR A 501 16.43 -23.50 2.46
N GLY A 502 16.95 -22.56 1.67
CA GLY A 502 18.28 -22.65 1.07
C GLY A 502 18.39 -23.72 -0.03
N ARG A 503 17.31 -24.44 -0.36
CA ARG A 503 17.29 -25.43 -1.44
C ARG A 503 17.10 -24.76 -2.80
N PRO A 504 17.62 -25.32 -3.90
CA PRO A 504 17.38 -24.79 -5.25
C PRO A 504 15.90 -24.86 -5.61
N ILE A 505 15.35 -23.75 -6.13
CA ILE A 505 14.00 -23.68 -6.70
C ILE A 505 14.06 -23.87 -8.21
N ILE A 506 15.10 -23.31 -8.84
CA ILE A 506 15.35 -23.44 -10.28
C ILE A 506 15.97 -24.82 -10.51
N THR A 507 15.12 -25.84 -10.54
CA THR A 507 15.51 -27.23 -10.80
C THR A 507 14.86 -27.73 -12.09
N PRO A 508 15.52 -28.63 -12.84
CA PRO A 508 14.90 -29.31 -13.97
C PRO A 508 13.55 -29.92 -13.57
N SER A 509 12.51 -29.70 -14.38
CA SER A 509 11.16 -30.19 -14.14
C SER A 509 10.65 -31.00 -15.32
N GLN A 510 9.76 -31.96 -15.06
CA GLN A 510 9.01 -32.74 -16.07
C GLN A 510 9.90 -33.21 -17.23
N ASP A 511 9.79 -32.61 -18.41
CA ASP A 511 10.49 -32.98 -19.65
C ASP A 511 12.01 -33.02 -19.48
N MET A 512 12.60 -32.07 -18.74
CA MET A 512 14.06 -32.05 -18.51
C MET A 512 14.51 -33.24 -17.67
N VAL A 513 13.71 -33.61 -16.66
CA VAL A 513 13.97 -34.78 -15.81
C VAL A 513 13.78 -36.05 -16.61
N LEU A 514 12.72 -36.12 -17.44
CA LEU A 514 12.45 -37.27 -18.30
C LEU A 514 13.59 -37.50 -19.31
N GLY A 515 14.11 -36.44 -19.92
CA GLY A 515 15.25 -36.53 -20.84
C GLY A 515 16.52 -37.02 -20.15
N CYS A 516 16.87 -36.45 -18.99
CA CYS A 516 18.02 -36.90 -18.20
C CYS A 516 17.85 -38.35 -17.73
N TYR A 517 16.66 -38.70 -17.23
CA TYR A 517 16.32 -40.06 -16.83
C TYR A 517 16.48 -41.03 -18.00
N TYR A 518 15.91 -40.71 -19.17
CA TYR A 518 16.03 -41.54 -20.36
C TYR A 518 17.47 -41.78 -20.78
N LEU A 519 18.36 -40.77 -20.71
CA LEU A 519 19.79 -40.96 -21.00
C LEU A 519 20.48 -41.91 -20.01
N THR A 520 20.10 -41.86 -18.74
CA THR A 520 20.74 -42.63 -17.67
C THR A 520 20.10 -44.00 -17.38
N ALA A 521 18.90 -44.23 -17.91
CA ALA A 521 18.08 -45.42 -17.66
C ALA A 521 18.74 -46.69 -18.22
N GLU A 522 18.38 -47.82 -17.61
CA GLU A 522 18.86 -49.14 -18.01
C GLU A 522 17.81 -49.83 -18.88
N ASN A 523 18.21 -50.30 -20.06
CA ASN A 523 17.35 -51.06 -20.94
C ASN A 523 17.99 -52.42 -21.27
N PRO A 524 17.55 -53.52 -20.64
CA PRO A 524 18.08 -54.86 -20.89
C PRO A 524 17.92 -55.36 -22.34
N ASN A 525 17.04 -54.74 -23.12
CA ASN A 525 16.82 -55.10 -24.53
C ASN A 525 17.83 -54.43 -25.48
N ALA A 526 18.58 -53.42 -25.02
CA ALA A 526 19.62 -52.76 -25.80
C ALA A 526 20.89 -53.63 -25.83
N LYS A 527 21.03 -54.44 -26.88
CA LYS A 527 22.10 -55.45 -27.01
C LYS A 527 23.14 -55.10 -28.06
N LYS A 528 22.87 -54.14 -28.96
CA LYS A 528 23.79 -53.82 -30.06
C LYS A 528 25.03 -53.13 -29.50
N GLY A 529 26.20 -53.73 -29.73
CA GLY A 529 27.48 -53.20 -29.25
C GLY A 529 27.76 -53.38 -27.76
N ALA A 530 26.95 -54.15 -27.03
CA ALA A 530 27.16 -54.43 -25.61
C ALA A 530 28.48 -55.20 -25.37
N GLY A 531 29.21 -54.85 -24.32
CA GLY A 531 30.48 -55.47 -23.93
C GLY A 531 31.70 -55.04 -24.73
N ARG A 532 31.57 -54.11 -25.68
CA ARG A 532 32.71 -53.54 -26.42
C ARG A 532 33.59 -52.67 -25.52
N TYR A 533 34.87 -52.60 -25.88
CA TYR A 533 35.88 -51.78 -25.22
C TYR A 533 36.18 -50.55 -26.08
N PHE A 534 36.23 -49.38 -25.45
CA PHE A 534 36.55 -48.10 -26.09
C PHE A 534 37.77 -47.45 -25.43
N ALA A 535 38.54 -46.73 -26.25
CA ALA A 535 39.80 -46.12 -25.83
C ALA A 535 39.61 -44.82 -25.02
N ASN A 536 38.50 -44.10 -25.24
CA ASN A 536 38.13 -42.89 -24.51
C ASN A 536 36.61 -42.65 -24.59
N LEU A 537 36.12 -41.63 -23.88
CA LEU A 537 34.68 -41.27 -23.86
C LEU A 537 34.17 -40.81 -25.24
N ASP A 538 34.99 -40.07 -26.01
CA ASP A 538 34.61 -39.54 -27.33
C ASP A 538 34.45 -40.64 -28.39
N ASP A 539 35.27 -41.69 -28.32
CA ASP A 539 35.22 -42.87 -29.18
C ASP A 539 33.92 -43.65 -28.96
N ALA A 540 33.48 -43.77 -27.70
CA ALA A 540 32.18 -44.36 -27.37
C ALA A 540 30.99 -43.52 -27.91
N ILE A 541 31.08 -42.19 -27.87
CA ILE A 541 30.07 -41.29 -28.46
C ILE A 541 30.08 -41.42 -29.99
N THR A 542 31.25 -41.41 -30.61
CA THR A 542 31.39 -41.55 -32.07
C THR A 542 30.82 -42.89 -32.56
N ALA A 543 31.05 -43.98 -31.82
CA ALA A 543 30.48 -45.28 -32.12
C ALA A 543 28.94 -45.33 -31.99
N TYR A 544 28.38 -44.56 -31.05
CA TYR A 544 26.94 -44.35 -30.95
C TYR A 544 26.39 -43.53 -32.14
N GLU A 545 27.06 -42.44 -32.53
CA GLU A 545 26.69 -41.62 -33.70
C GLU A 545 26.71 -42.42 -35.00
N GLN A 546 27.66 -43.35 -35.13
CA GLN A 546 27.74 -44.31 -36.24
C GLN A 546 26.75 -45.48 -36.13
N GLN A 547 25.84 -45.46 -35.15
CA GLN A 547 24.82 -46.48 -34.91
C GLN A 547 25.39 -47.89 -34.64
N GLN A 548 26.64 -47.99 -34.17
CA GLN A 548 27.28 -49.27 -33.87
C GLN A 548 26.96 -49.79 -32.45
N VAL A 549 26.55 -48.89 -31.56
CA VAL A 549 26.23 -49.18 -30.15
C VAL A 549 24.87 -48.54 -29.83
N ASP A 550 24.01 -49.24 -29.09
CA ASP A 550 22.75 -48.67 -28.61
C ASP A 550 22.99 -47.70 -27.42
N LEU A 551 22.13 -46.69 -27.25
CA LEU A 551 22.25 -45.67 -26.20
C LEU A 551 22.37 -46.24 -24.78
N HIS A 552 21.66 -47.34 -24.52
CA HIS A 552 21.60 -48.02 -23.21
C HIS A 552 22.44 -49.29 -23.13
N ALA A 553 23.20 -49.62 -24.18
CA ALA A 553 24.07 -50.79 -24.16
C ALA A 553 25.25 -50.55 -23.21
N TYR A 554 25.53 -51.52 -22.34
CA TYR A 554 26.68 -51.47 -21.45
C TYR A 554 27.98 -51.65 -22.22
N VAL A 555 28.89 -50.69 -22.09
CA VAL A 555 30.21 -50.66 -22.73
C VAL A 555 31.31 -50.44 -21.69
N TRP A 556 32.52 -50.92 -22.01
CA TRP A 556 33.71 -50.68 -21.20
C TRP A 556 34.50 -49.53 -21.81
N VAL A 557 34.69 -48.45 -21.07
CA VAL A 557 35.43 -47.28 -21.56
C VAL A 557 36.61 -47.01 -20.67
N ARG A 558 37.80 -46.81 -21.26
CA ARG A 558 38.98 -46.39 -20.52
C ARG A 558 38.76 -44.98 -19.97
N PHE A 559 39.01 -44.81 -18.68
CA PHE A 559 38.86 -43.53 -17.98
C PHE A 559 40.01 -43.33 -17.01
N ASP A 560 40.80 -42.29 -17.23
CA ASP A 560 42.01 -42.02 -16.47
C ASP A 560 41.77 -41.05 -15.27
N GLY A 561 40.51 -40.65 -15.03
CA GLY A 561 40.10 -39.79 -13.90
C GLY A 561 39.61 -40.55 -12.66
N GLN A 562 39.28 -39.82 -11.60
CA GLN A 562 38.63 -40.40 -10.41
C GLN A 562 37.20 -40.83 -10.75
N ALA A 563 36.90 -42.11 -10.55
CA ALA A 563 35.56 -42.66 -10.74
C ALA A 563 34.89 -42.82 -9.38
N GLU A 564 33.82 -42.06 -9.15
CA GLU A 564 32.93 -42.25 -8.01
C GLU A 564 31.80 -43.19 -8.40
N SER A 565 31.57 -44.24 -7.60
CA SER A 565 30.47 -45.19 -7.77
C SER A 565 29.62 -45.25 -6.51
N ASP A 566 28.29 -45.19 -6.66
CA ASP A 566 27.34 -45.33 -5.54
C ASP A 566 27.43 -46.70 -4.85
N VAL A 567 27.87 -47.72 -5.60
CA VAL A 567 28.20 -49.04 -5.05
C VAL A 567 29.71 -49.07 -4.84
N PRO A 568 30.19 -49.15 -3.59
CA PRO A 568 31.62 -49.29 -3.34
C PRO A 568 32.13 -50.62 -3.90
N ASP A 569 33.37 -50.61 -4.38
CA ASP A 569 34.11 -51.73 -4.97
C ASP A 569 34.46 -52.80 -3.90
N ASN A 570 33.45 -53.31 -3.19
CA ASN A 570 33.62 -54.20 -2.03
C ASN A 570 33.85 -55.67 -2.43
N GLU A 571 33.32 -56.10 -3.59
CA GLU A 571 33.43 -57.47 -4.08
C GLU A 571 34.16 -57.49 -5.42
N VAL A 572 35.32 -58.18 -5.45
CA VAL A 572 36.05 -58.48 -6.68
C VAL A 572 35.37 -59.67 -7.35
N LEU A 573 34.89 -59.49 -8.58
CA LEU A 573 34.21 -60.56 -9.34
C LEU A 573 35.22 -61.50 -9.98
N GLU A 574 36.31 -60.96 -10.51
CA GLU A 574 37.40 -61.73 -11.14
C GLU A 574 38.75 -61.05 -10.84
N GLU A 575 39.75 -61.82 -10.42
CA GLU A 575 41.13 -61.37 -10.22
C GLU A 575 42.08 -62.23 -11.06
N GLU A 576 42.70 -61.62 -12.06
CA GLU A 576 43.66 -62.29 -12.95
C GLU A 576 45.06 -61.72 -12.71
N THR A 577 46.00 -62.57 -12.33
CA THR A 577 47.42 -62.20 -12.20
C THR A 577 48.19 -62.76 -13.38
N THR A 578 48.82 -61.88 -14.15
CA THR A 578 49.67 -62.27 -15.28
C THR A 578 51.08 -62.66 -14.82
N PRO A 579 51.84 -63.45 -15.61
CA PRO A 579 53.19 -63.88 -15.24
C PRO A 579 54.16 -62.72 -14.98
N ASP A 580 53.87 -61.53 -15.52
CA ASP A 580 54.66 -60.31 -15.38
C ASP A 580 54.36 -59.52 -14.08
N GLY A 581 53.50 -60.05 -13.20
CA GLY A 581 53.16 -59.42 -11.91
C GLY A 581 52.03 -58.39 -11.95
N VAL A 582 51.43 -58.15 -13.13
CA VAL A 582 50.27 -57.25 -13.27
C VAL A 582 49.00 -57.95 -12.79
N VAL A 583 48.31 -57.30 -11.86
CA VAL A 583 47.04 -57.76 -11.29
C VAL A 583 45.88 -57.00 -11.95
N THR A 584 44.95 -57.74 -12.54
CA THR A 584 43.70 -57.19 -13.10
C THR A 584 42.55 -57.56 -12.18
N ARG A 585 41.92 -56.55 -11.57
CA ARG A 585 40.72 -56.72 -10.76
C ARG A 585 39.50 -56.22 -11.50
N THR A 586 38.53 -57.10 -11.72
CA THR A 586 37.24 -56.77 -12.31
C THR A 586 36.19 -56.68 -11.21
N TYR A 587 35.61 -55.49 -11.05
CA TYR A 587 34.47 -55.19 -10.20
C TYR A 587 33.21 -55.09 -11.07
N LYS A 588 32.04 -54.92 -10.43
CA LYS A 588 30.74 -54.84 -11.12
C LYS A 588 30.69 -53.72 -12.18
N PHE A 589 31.24 -52.55 -11.87
CA PHE A 589 31.22 -51.38 -12.75
C PHE A 589 32.60 -50.81 -13.10
N ARG A 590 33.67 -51.45 -12.64
CA ARG A 590 35.04 -50.97 -12.81
C ARG A 590 35.98 -52.14 -13.08
N ARG A 591 36.98 -51.95 -13.94
CA ARG A 591 38.06 -52.90 -14.16
C ARG A 591 39.38 -52.15 -14.05
N VAL A 592 40.23 -52.58 -13.12
CA VAL A 592 41.48 -51.90 -12.79
C VAL A 592 42.65 -52.84 -13.04
N ARG A 593 43.70 -52.32 -13.68
CA ARG A 593 44.99 -53.02 -13.82
C ARG A 593 46.03 -52.29 -13.00
N THR A 594 46.68 -52.99 -12.09
CA THR A 594 47.76 -52.48 -11.24
C THR A 594 49.05 -53.24 -11.49
N ASP A 595 50.17 -52.53 -11.45
CA ASP A 595 51.51 -53.12 -11.51
C ASP A 595 51.88 -53.85 -10.22
N ALA A 596 52.99 -54.58 -10.22
CA ALA A 596 53.50 -55.33 -9.07
C ALA A 596 53.77 -54.44 -7.84
N GLU A 597 54.03 -53.14 -8.06
CA GLU A 597 54.23 -52.11 -7.02
C GLU A 597 52.92 -51.42 -6.58
N GLY A 598 51.78 -51.81 -7.15
CA GLY A 598 50.45 -51.24 -6.84
C GLY A 598 50.07 -49.98 -7.63
N ASN A 599 50.91 -49.54 -8.58
CA ASN A 599 50.63 -48.39 -9.43
C ASN A 599 49.55 -48.70 -10.48
N LEU A 600 48.60 -47.78 -10.68
CA LEU A 600 47.48 -47.96 -11.62
C LEU A 600 47.96 -47.82 -13.07
N ILE A 601 47.88 -48.90 -13.85
CA ILE A 601 48.28 -48.94 -15.27
C ILE A 601 47.13 -48.48 -16.17
N SER A 602 45.92 -48.98 -15.92
CA SER A 602 44.75 -48.61 -16.70
C SER A 602 43.47 -48.90 -15.93
N GLN A 603 42.47 -48.04 -16.12
CA GLN A 603 41.17 -48.18 -15.54
C GLN A 603 40.09 -48.13 -16.64
N TYR A 604 39.17 -49.08 -16.59
CA TYR A 604 37.97 -49.11 -17.40
C TYR A 604 36.73 -48.98 -16.50
N ILE A 605 35.76 -48.23 -16.96
CA ILE A 605 34.45 -48.08 -16.32
C ILE A 605 33.40 -48.73 -17.22
N ARG A 606 32.50 -49.49 -16.61
CA ARG A 606 31.33 -50.06 -17.27
C ARG A 606 30.19 -49.06 -17.17
N THR A 607 29.85 -48.44 -18.29
CA THR A 607 28.80 -47.41 -18.37
C THR A 607 28.00 -47.55 -19.67
N THR A 608 27.06 -46.65 -19.92
CA THR A 608 26.29 -46.59 -21.17
C THR A 608 26.63 -45.32 -21.95
N PRO A 609 26.53 -45.30 -23.29
CA PRO A 609 26.70 -44.09 -24.07
C PRO A 609 25.84 -42.92 -23.58
N GLY A 610 24.59 -43.17 -23.15
CA GLY A 610 23.72 -42.13 -22.59
C GLY A 610 24.25 -41.50 -21.31
N ARG A 611 24.83 -42.28 -20.38
CA ARG A 611 25.49 -41.76 -19.18
C ARG A 611 26.74 -40.95 -19.50
N ILE A 612 27.50 -41.36 -20.54
CA ILE A 612 28.66 -40.61 -21.03
C ILE A 612 28.22 -39.24 -21.58
N ILE A 613 27.19 -39.20 -22.42
CA ILE A 613 26.64 -37.97 -22.99
C ILE A 613 26.16 -37.04 -21.87
N TYR A 614 25.44 -37.56 -20.88
CA TYR A 614 24.98 -36.77 -19.74
C TYR A 614 26.16 -36.17 -18.95
N ASN A 615 27.15 -36.99 -18.59
CA ASN A 615 28.32 -36.53 -17.84
C ASN A 615 29.13 -35.49 -18.62
N LYS A 616 29.38 -35.73 -19.90
CA LYS A 616 30.06 -34.78 -20.79
C LYS A 616 29.31 -33.44 -20.86
N THR A 617 27.99 -33.48 -21.01
CA THR A 617 27.15 -32.27 -21.02
C THR A 617 27.27 -31.48 -19.72
N VAL A 618 27.34 -32.16 -18.57
CA VAL A 618 27.54 -31.50 -17.27
C VAL A 618 28.94 -30.90 -17.15
N GLN A 619 29.99 -31.62 -17.58
CA GLN A 619 31.35 -31.12 -17.55
C GLN A 619 31.55 -29.91 -18.47
N ASP A 620 31.04 -29.98 -19.69
CA ASP A 620 31.10 -28.89 -20.66
C ASP A 620 30.38 -27.63 -20.12
N ALA A 621 29.26 -27.82 -19.42
CA ALA A 621 28.52 -26.73 -18.78
C ALA A 621 29.20 -26.14 -17.53
N LEU A 622 30.10 -26.88 -16.87
CA LEU A 622 30.89 -26.38 -15.74
C LEU A 622 32.20 -25.71 -16.17
N ALA A 623 32.74 -26.11 -17.33
CA ALA A 623 33.99 -25.59 -17.86
C ALA A 623 33.81 -24.28 -18.66
N GLY A 624 32.61 -24.03 -19.20
CA GLY A 624 32.22 -22.77 -19.85
C GLY A 624 31.55 -21.79 -18.89
#